data_AF-A0A159Z523-F1
#
_entry.id   AF-A0A159Z523-F1
#
_cell.length_a   1.000
_cell.length_b   1.000
_cell.length_c   1.000
_cell.angle_alpha   90.00
_cell.angle_beta   90.00
_cell.angle_gamma   90.00
#
_symmetry.space_group_name_H-M   'P 1'
#
loop_
_entity.id
_entity.type
_entity.pdbx_description
1 polymer ?
#
loop_
_entity_poly.entity_id
_entity_poly.type
_entity_poly.pdbx_seq_one_letter_code
_entity_poly.pdbx_strand_id
1 'polypeptide(L)'
;MLALEDVVTFRPRFPDAQHLETDLGAVVRNITRTDKGVLVGLRMLPNPDLDARAAIAFLTFGASENWQRVREATRARKGCWRGYSTCCGSA
;
A
#
# COMPACT_ATOMS: atom_id res chain seq x y z
N MET A 1 -15.07 12.95 -14.30
CA MET A 1 -13.99 12.23 -15.00
C MET A 1 -12.73 12.52 -14.21
N LEU A 2 -12.08 11.52 -13.61
CA LEU A 2 -10.83 11.76 -12.86
C LEU A 2 -9.72 12.11 -13.86
N ALA A 3 -9.07 13.25 -13.65
CA ALA A 3 -7.92 13.71 -14.40
C ALA A 3 -6.64 13.59 -13.56
N LEU A 4 -5.50 13.64 -14.24
CA LEU A 4 -4.22 13.80 -13.56
C LEU A 4 -4.23 15.14 -12.81
N GLU A 5 -3.61 15.15 -11.62
CA GLU A 5 -3.52 16.30 -10.74
C GLU A 5 -4.82 16.75 -10.04
N ASP A 6 -5.93 16.05 -10.27
CA ASP A 6 -7.16 16.25 -9.50
C ASP A 6 -6.92 15.92 -8.02
N VAL A 7 -7.53 16.73 -7.15
CA VAL A 7 -7.58 16.48 -5.71
C VAL A 7 -8.80 15.61 -5.42
N VAL A 8 -8.57 14.48 -4.77
CA VAL A 8 -9.58 13.54 -4.33
C VAL A 8 -9.50 13.34 -2.82
N THR A 9 -10.66 13.10 -2.21
CA THR A 9 -10.75 12.73 -0.80
C THR A 9 -11.25 11.29 -0.70
N PHE A 10 -10.59 10.49 0.13
CA PHE A 10 -11.04 9.12 0.42
C PHE A 10 -10.97 8.83 1.90
N ARG A 11 -11.89 8.00 2.40
CA ARG A 11 -11.91 7.53 3.78
C ARG A 11 -11.60 6.04 3.82
N PRO A 12 -10.41 5.63 4.31
CA PRO A 12 -10.13 4.21 4.51
C PRO A 12 -11.06 3.67 5.60
N ARG A 13 -11.49 2.41 5.44
CA ARG A 13 -12.29 1.71 6.44
C ARG A 13 -11.41 0.78 7.27
N PHE A 14 -11.53 0.88 8.58
CA PHE A 14 -10.78 0.12 9.56
C PHE A 14 -11.77 -0.58 10.51
N PRO A 15 -12.23 -1.80 10.17
CA PRO A 15 -13.18 -2.55 11.01
C PRO A 15 -12.75 -2.67 12.47
N ASP A 16 -11.44 -2.87 12.70
CA ASP A 16 -10.85 -3.06 14.02
C ASP A 16 -10.51 -1.75 14.74
N ALA A 17 -10.54 -0.60 14.05
CA ALA A 17 -10.13 0.69 14.59
C ALA A 17 -10.90 1.87 13.96
N GLN A 18 -12.23 1.85 14.09
CA GLN A 18 -13.13 2.84 13.48
C GLN A 18 -12.83 4.29 13.90
N HIS A 19 -12.28 4.50 15.10
CA HIS A 19 -11.92 5.83 15.60
C HIS A 19 -10.74 6.47 14.85
N LEU A 20 -10.01 5.71 14.02
CA LEU A 20 -8.93 6.20 13.16
C LEU A 20 -9.39 6.46 11.72
N GLU A 21 -10.67 6.23 11.40
CA GLU A 21 -11.21 6.51 10.07
C GLU A 21 -11.37 8.01 9.87
N THR A 22 -10.50 8.60 9.05
CA THR A 22 -10.55 10.03 8.72
C THR A 22 -10.47 10.26 7.22
N ASP A 23 -10.90 11.44 6.79
CA ASP A 23 -10.86 11.84 5.37
C ASP A 23 -9.44 12.21 4.96
N LEU A 24 -8.89 11.48 3.99
CA LEU A 24 -7.54 11.70 3.47
C LEU A 24 -7.61 12.36 2.10
N GLY A 25 -7.02 13.56 2.00
CA GLY A 25 -6.84 14.26 0.74
C GLY A 25 -5.60 13.78 -0.02
N ALA A 26 -5.76 13.50 -1.31
CA ALA A 26 -4.67 13.08 -2.18
C ALA A 26 -4.82 13.62 -3.61
N VAL A 27 -3.70 13.70 -4.32
CA VAL A 27 -3.61 14.14 -5.71
C VAL A 27 -3.44 12.93 -6.61
N VAL A 28 -4.20 12.88 -7.70
CA VAL A 28 -4.09 11.82 -8.71
C VAL A 28 -2.78 11.96 -9.48
N ARG A 29 -1.93 10.93 -9.44
CA ARG A 29 -0.63 10.88 -10.14
C ARG A 29 -0.58 9.89 -11.29
N ASN A 30 -1.40 8.86 -11.26
CA ASN A 30 -1.47 7.88 -12.35
C ASN A 30 -2.90 7.35 -12.46
N ILE A 31 -3.34 7.09 -13.69
CA ILE A 31 -4.63 6.45 -13.98
C ILE A 31 -4.35 5.32 -14.97
N THR A 32 -4.57 4.08 -14.54
CA THR A 32 -4.44 2.90 -15.38
C THR A 32 -5.80 2.22 -15.48
N ARG A 33 -6.32 2.09 -16.71
CA ARG A 33 -7.58 1.37 -16.96
C ARG A 33 -7.28 -0.10 -17.18
N THR A 34 -8.04 -0.95 -16.51
CA THR A 34 -7.98 -2.40 -16.62
C THR A 34 -9.37 -2.94 -16.93
N ASP A 35 -9.47 -4.18 -17.39
CA ASP A 35 -10.76 -4.81 -17.71
C ASP A 35 -11.71 -4.92 -16.50
N LYS A 36 -11.17 -4.81 -15.28
CA LYS A 36 -11.90 -4.93 -14.01
C LYS A 36 -12.20 -3.58 -13.34
N GLY A 37 -11.73 -2.48 -13.91
CA GLY A 37 -11.90 -1.15 -13.34
C GLY A 37 -10.69 -0.23 -13.53
N VAL A 38 -10.69 0.86 -12.76
CA VAL A 38 -9.66 1.91 -12.84
C VAL A 38 -8.74 1.83 -11.63
N LEU A 39 -7.45 1.65 -11.88
CA LEU A 39 -6.39 1.78 -10.88
C LEU A 39 -5.93 3.23 -10.85
N VAL A 40 -5.96 3.84 -9.67
CA VAL A 40 -5.56 5.23 -9.48
C VAL A 40 -4.38 5.28 -8.52
N GLY A 41 -3.25 5.79 -9.01
CA GLY A 41 -2.10 6.11 -8.17
C GLY A 41 -2.30 7.47 -7.51
N LEU A 42 -2.29 7.51 -6.19
CA LEU A 42 -2.53 8.71 -5.39
C LEU A 42 -1.27 9.16 -4.67
N ARG A 43 -1.07 10.48 -4.56
CA ARG A 43 -0.06 11.08 -3.69
C ARG A 43 -0.76 11.91 -2.62
N MET A 44 -0.58 11.54 -1.35
CA MET A 44 -1.16 12.27 -0.22
C MET A 44 -0.76 13.75 -0.25
N LEU A 45 -1.67 14.63 0.16
CA LEU A 45 -1.36 16.04 0.33
C LEU A 45 -0.26 16.24 1.40
N PRO A 46 0.63 17.22 1.22
CA PRO A 46 1.66 17.51 2.21
C PRO A 46 1.03 18.06 3.50
N ASN A 47 1.74 17.88 4.62
CA ASN A 47 1.33 18.33 5.96
C ASN A 47 -0.08 17.88 6.40
N PRO A 48 -0.37 16.57 6.39
CA PRO A 48 -1.58 16.05 7.00
C PRO A 48 -1.66 16.42 8.49
N ASP A 49 -2.87 16.58 9.01
CA ASP A 49 -3.11 16.74 10.44
C ASP A 49 -2.68 15.48 11.22
N LEU A 50 -2.80 15.52 12.55
CA LEU A 50 -2.37 14.40 13.38
C LEU A 50 -3.22 13.14 13.13
N ASP A 51 -4.53 13.31 12.93
CA ASP A 51 -5.48 12.23 12.74
C ASP A 51 -5.26 11.52 11.40
N ALA A 52 -5.03 12.27 10.32
CA ALA A 52 -4.66 11.75 9.02
C ALA A 52 -3.34 11.00 9.07
N ARG A 53 -2.34 11.47 9.81
CA ARG A 53 -1.09 10.74 10.01
C ARG A 53 -1.30 9.42 10.75
N ALA A 54 -2.15 9.41 11.78
CA ALA A 54 -2.50 8.20 12.51
C ALA A 54 -3.24 7.19 11.62
N ALA A 55 -4.20 7.66 10.82
CA ALA A 55 -4.93 6.85 9.85
C ALA A 55 -3.99 6.24 8.79
N ILE A 56 -3.06 7.02 8.24
CA ILE A 56 -2.05 6.55 7.28
C ILE A 56 -1.12 5.51 7.92
N ALA A 57 -0.68 5.75 9.16
CA ALA A 57 0.15 4.82 9.90
C ALA A 57 -0.58 3.50 10.13
N PHE A 58 -1.86 3.55 10.53
CA PHE A 58 -2.67 2.36 10.72
C PHE A 58 -2.95 1.61 9.41
N LEU A 59 -3.23 2.34 8.32
CA LEU A 59 -3.40 1.75 6.98
C LEU A 59 -2.16 0.95 6.54
N THR A 60 -0.96 1.43 6.89
CA THR A 60 0.30 0.83 6.44
C THR A 60 0.80 -0.26 7.39
N PHE A 61 0.66 -0.04 8.70
CA PHE A 61 1.31 -0.85 9.73
C PHE A 61 0.34 -1.56 10.68
N GLY A 62 -0.95 -1.21 10.67
CA GLY A 62 -1.91 -1.66 11.69
C GLY A 62 -2.19 -3.16 11.68
N ALA A 63 -2.16 -3.82 10.51
CA ALA A 63 -2.46 -5.24 10.39
C ALA A 63 -1.20 -6.11 10.54
N SER A 64 -0.96 -6.62 11.75
CA SER A 64 0.18 -7.52 12.03
C SER A 64 0.11 -8.82 11.21
N GLU A 65 -1.09 -9.33 10.95
CA GLU A 65 -1.34 -10.51 10.12
C GLU A 65 -0.89 -10.29 8.68
N ASN A 66 -0.97 -9.05 8.18
CA ASN A 66 -0.49 -8.72 6.84
C ASN A 66 1.03 -8.94 6.75
N TRP A 67 1.78 -8.51 7.77
CA TRP A 67 3.22 -8.74 7.86
C TRP A 67 3.57 -10.22 8.02
N GLN A 68 2.77 -10.98 8.77
CA GLN A 68 2.95 -12.42 8.85
C GLN A 68 2.78 -13.09 7.48
N ARG A 69 1.71 -12.75 6.73
CA ARG A 69 1.48 -13.27 5.38
C ARG A 69 2.64 -12.95 4.42
N VAL A 70 3.17 -11.72 4.47
CA VAL A 70 4.34 -11.32 3.66
C VAL A 70 5.57 -12.17 4.01
N ARG A 71 5.81 -12.43 5.30
CA ARG A 71 6.91 -13.32 5.73
C ARG A 71 6.69 -14.75 5.26
N GLU A 72 5.48 -15.29 5.37
CA GLU A 72 5.16 -16.64 4.93
C GLU A 72 5.30 -16.79 3.41
N ALA A 73 4.86 -15.80 2.63
CA ALA A 73 4.99 -15.79 1.18
C ALA A 73 6.46 -15.82 0.70
N THR A 74 7.35 -15.18 1.45
CA THR A 74 8.79 -15.15 1.13
C THR A 74 9.60 -16.26 1.82
N ARG A 75 8.99 -17.05 2.71
CA ARG A 75 9.65 -18.14 3.47
C ARG A 75 9.96 -19.38 2.63
N ALA A 76 9.74 -19.36 1.32
CA ALA A 76 10.05 -20.48 0.44
C ALA A 76 11.50 -20.94 0.64
N ARG A 77 11.69 -22.19 1.08
CA ARG A 77 13.01 -22.80 1.24
C ARG A 77 13.68 -22.89 -0.12
N LYS A 78 14.80 -22.18 -0.30
CA LYS A 78 15.71 -22.41 -1.43
C LYS A 78 16.71 -23.50 -1.01
N GLY A 79 16.83 -24.57 -1.80
CA GLY A 79 17.87 -25.59 -1.57
C GLY A 79 19.27 -25.00 -1.75
N CYS A 80 20.27 -25.49 -1.01
CA CYS A 80 21.62 -24.93 -0.96
C CYS A 80 22.22 -24.64 -2.35
N TRP A 81 22.22 -25.64 -3.25
CA TRP A 81 22.73 -25.50 -4.61
C TRP A 81 21.95 -24.50 -5.47
N ARG A 82 20.61 -24.48 -5.32
CA ARG A 82 19.73 -23.55 -6.05
C ARG A 82 19.89 -22.11 -5.52
N GLY A 83 20.20 -21.96 -4.24
CA GLY A 83 20.59 -20.68 -3.63
C GLY A 83 21.94 -20.20 -4.17
N TYR A 84 22.94 -21.08 -4.20
CA TYR A 84 24.28 -20.78 -4.74
C TYR A 84 24.22 -20.38 -6.22
N SER A 85 23.50 -21.12 -7.07
CA SER A 85 23.36 -20.77 -8.48
C SER A 85 22.63 -19.44 -8.71
N THR A 86 21.66 -19.09 -7.85
CA THR A 86 20.96 -17.79 -7.94
C THR A 86 21.84 -16.63 -7.47
N CYS A 87 22.75 -16.87 -6.52
CA CYS A 87 23.65 -15.85 -5.99
C CYS A 87 24.88 -15.63 -6.89
N CYS A 88 25.46 -16.72 -7.40
CA CYS A 88 26.72 -16.71 -8.14
C CYS A 88 26.55 -16.85 -9.66
N GLY A 89 25.39 -17.31 -10.16
CA GLY A 89 25.13 -17.48 -11.59
C GLY A 89 24.52 -16.25 -12.28
N SER A 90 24.31 -15.16 -11.54
CA SER A 90 23.95 -13.85 -12.06
C SER A 90 25.16 -12.91 -12.20
N ALA A 91 26.37 -13.49 -12.26
CA ALA A 91 27.63 -12.81 -12.54
C ALA A 91 28.06 -13.02 -13.99
#